data_AF-A0A1B8XZC8-F1
#
_entry.id   AF-A0A1B8XZC8-F1
#
_cell.length_a   1.000
_cell.length_b   1.000
_cell.length_c   1.000
_cell.angle_alpha   90.00
_cell.angle_beta   90.00
_cell.angle_gamma   90.00
#
_symmetry.space_group_name_H-M   'P 1'
#
loop_
_entity.id
_entity.type
_entity.pdbx_description
1 polymer ?
#
loop_
_entity_poly.entity_id
_entity_poly.type
_entity_poly.pdbx_seq_one_letter_code
_entity_poly.pdbx_strand_id
1 'polypeptide(L)' 'CPSDNTVLVHENGKDSRATFQFNAFRFQNVPKLSKVWLHCETYMCDSEKFNCPV' A
#
# COMPACT_ATOMS: atom_id res chain seq x y z
N CYS A 1 4.15 -4.89 -4.97
CA CYS A 1 4.95 -5.57 -3.93
C CYS A 1 5.43 -4.54 -2.91
N PRO A 2 5.71 -4.94 -1.65
CA PRO A 2 6.25 -4.05 -0.63
C PRO A 2 7.62 -3.48 -1.04
N SER A 3 7.85 -2.19 -0.78
CA SER A 3 9.10 -1.51 -1.15
C SER A 3 10.22 -1.67 -0.10
N ASP A 4 9.87 -1.99 1.15
CA ASP A 4 10.81 -2.22 2.23
C ASP A 4 10.29 -3.27 3.24
N ASN A 5 11.18 -3.69 4.15
CA ASN A 5 10.92 -4.78 5.11
C ASN A 5 10.04 -4.37 6.30
N THR A 6 9.67 -3.11 6.43
CA THR A 6 8.74 -2.63 7.48
C THR A 6 7.30 -2.66 7.00
N VAL A 7 7.07 -2.77 5.69
CA VAL A 7 5.76 -2.89 5.08
C VAL A 7 5.31 -4.35 5.10
N LEU A 8 4.17 -4.61 5.73
CA LEU A 8 3.49 -5.90 5.68
C LEU A 8 2.15 -5.75 4.99
N VAL A 9 1.92 -6.52 3.93
CA VAL A 9 0.64 -6.61 3.24
C VAL A 9 -0.11 -7.80 3.82
N HIS A 10 -1.30 -7.56 4.37
CA HIS A 10 -2.14 -8.61 4.95
C HIS A 10 -3.02 -9.26 3.88
N GLU A 11 -3.73 -8.42 3.11
CA GLU A 11 -4.61 -8.83 2.03
C GLU A 11 -4.56 -7.79 0.90
N ASN A 12 -4.47 -8.25 -0.35
CA ASN A 12 -4.61 -7.43 -1.55
C ASN A 12 -5.18 -8.31 -2.67
N GLY A 13 -6.14 -7.85 -3.46
CA GLY A 13 -6.65 -8.61 -4.62
C GLY A 13 -7.48 -9.88 -4.33
N LYS A 14 -7.65 -10.29 -3.07
CA LYS A 14 -8.48 -11.45 -2.67
C LYS A 14 -9.97 -11.11 -2.60
N ASP A 15 -10.29 -9.97 -2.00
CA ASP A 15 -11.65 -9.46 -1.80
C ASP A 15 -11.70 -7.97 -2.17
N SER A 16 -12.85 -7.32 -1.99
CA SER A 16 -13.02 -5.88 -2.19
C SER A 16 -12.29 -4.99 -1.17
N ARG A 17 -11.55 -5.60 -0.22
CA ARG A 17 -10.77 -4.91 0.81
C ARG A 17 -9.30 -5.29 0.70
N ALA A 18 -8.43 -4.29 0.66
CA ALA A 18 -7.00 -4.45 0.80
C ALA A 18 -6.53 -3.81 2.12
N THR A 19 -5.56 -4.42 2.80
CA THR A 19 -5.01 -3.90 4.06
C THR A 19 -3.52 -4.14 4.11
N PHE A 20 -2.79 -3.09 4.46
CA PHE A 20 -1.35 -3.11 4.66
C PHE A 20 -0.99 -2.27 5.88
N GLN A 21 0.17 -2.56 6.46
CA GLN A 21 0.72 -1.82 7.59
C GLN A 21 2.16 -1.42 7.30
N PHE A 22 2.59 -0.32 7.91
CA PHE A 22 3.95 0.18 7.82
C PHE A 22 4.28 0.99 9.07
N ASN A 23 5.56 1.15 9.37
CA ASN A 23 6.00 1.99 10.48
C ASN A 23 5.82 3.47 10.12
N ALA A 24 5.34 4.27 11.08
CA ALA A 24 5.24 5.71 10.89
C ALA A 24 6.60 6.32 10.55
N PHE A 25 6.62 7.29 9.64
CA PHE A 25 7.84 7.92 9.16
C PHE A 25 7.68 9.44 9.03
N ARG A 26 8.79 10.12 8.80
CA ARG A 26 8.86 11.55 8.49
C ARG A 26 9.82 11.80 7.35
N PHE A 27 9.48 12.70 6.45
CA PHE A 27 10.40 13.20 5.43
C PHE A 27 11.57 13.94 6.06
N GLN A 28 12.79 13.53 5.71
CA GLN A 28 14.02 14.21 6.09
C GLN A 28 14.32 15.35 5.11
N ASN A 29 15.11 16.33 5.54
CA ASN A 29 15.64 17.42 4.70
C ASN A 29 14.58 18.35 4.05
N VAL A 30 13.34 18.37 4.55
CA VAL A 30 12.31 19.34 4.14
C VAL A 30 11.93 20.22 5.34
N PRO A 31 12.51 21.43 5.45
CA PRO A 31 12.24 22.33 6.57
C PRO A 31 10.73 22.62 6.73
N LYS A 32 10.25 22.63 7.98
CA LYS A 32 8.86 22.93 8.35
C LYS A 32 7.78 21.95 7.85
N LEU A 33 8.15 20.84 7.22
CA LEU A 33 7.19 19.80 6.87
C LEU A 33 6.83 18.98 8.13
N SER A 34 5.56 19.04 8.51
CA SER A 34 4.98 18.36 9.69
C SER A 34 3.80 17.45 9.35
N LYS A 35 3.38 17.40 8.09
CA LYS A 35 2.24 16.62 7.62
C LYS A 35 2.71 15.60 6.59
N VAL A 36 2.12 14.41 6.65
CA VAL A 36 2.31 13.32 5.69
C VAL A 36 0.92 12.97 5.14
N TRP A 37 0.82 12.85 3.83
CA TRP A 37 -0.40 12.47 3.12
C TRP A 37 -0.16 11.15 2.40
N LEU A 38 -1.20 10.31 2.34
CA LEU A 38 -1.14 9.02 1.67
C LEU A 38 -1.98 9.06 0.41
N HIS A 39 -1.39 8.61 -0.69
CA HIS A 39 -2.06 8.45 -1.97
C HIS A 39 -1.81 7.04 -2.48
N CYS A 40 -2.81 6.43 -3.10
CA CYS A 40 -2.75 5.08 -3.61
C CYS A 40 -3.42 5.01 -4.99
N GLU A 41 -2.86 4.19 -5.87
CA GLU A 41 -3.49 3.80 -7.13
C GLU A 41 -4.03 2.39 -6.97
N THR A 42 -5.23 2.13 -7.51
CA THR A 42 -5.90 0.83 -7.40
C THR A 42 -6.33 0.35 -8.77
N TYR A 43 -6.33 -0.98 -8.94
CA TYR A 43 -6.75 -1.64 -10.17
C TYR A 43 -7.74 -2.76 -9.84
N MET A 44 -8.82 -2.86 -10.61
CA MET A 44 -9.77 -3.96 -10.51
C MET A 44 -9.26 -5.16 -11.31
N CYS A 45 -9.18 -6.31 -10.66
CA CYS A 45 -8.80 -7.58 -11.28
C CYS A 45 -10.03 -8.48 -11.44
N ASP A 46 -10.22 -9.01 -12.66
CA ASP A 46 -11.26 -10.00 -12.96
C ASP A 46 -10.75 -11.40 -12.60
N SER A 47 -11.15 -11.90 -11.43
CA SER A 47 -10.70 -13.19 -10.88
C SER A 47 -11.28 -14.40 -11.62
N GLU A 48 -12.30 -14.21 -12.46
CA GLU A 48 -12.83 -15.29 -13.30
C GLU A 48 -11.93 -15.52 -14.53
N LYS A 49 -11.29 -14.45 -15.02
CA LYS A 49 -10.43 -14.50 -16.21
C LYS A 49 -8.94 -14.56 -15.90
N PHE A 50 -8.51 -14.01 -14.77
CA PHE A 50 -7.09 -13.84 -14.46
C PHE A 50 -6.76 -14.36 -13.05
N ASN A 51 -5.51 -14.80 -12.89
CA ASN A 51 -4.98 -15.06 -11.57
C ASN A 51 -4.62 -13.72 -10.90
N CYS A 52 -5.50 -13.23 -10.03
CA CYS A 52 -5.30 -11.95 -9.35
C CYS A 52 -4.17 -12.06 -8.32
N PRO A 53 -3.15 -11.19 -8.39
CA PRO A 53 -2.04 -11.25 -7.46
C PRO A 53 -2.53 -10.88 -6.05
N VAL A 54 -2.32 -11.82 -5.12
CA VAL A 54 -2.48 -11.64 -3.68
C VAL A 54 -1.18 -11.22 -3.02
#